data_AF-A0A7M4A4T8-F1
#
_entry.id   AF-A0A7M4A4T8-F1
#
_cell.length_a   1.000
_cell.length_b   1.000
_cell.length_c   1.000
_cell.angle_alpha   90.00
_cell.angle_beta   90.00
_cell.angle_gamma   90.00
#
_symmetry.space_group_name_H-M   'P 1'
#
loop_
_entity.id
_entity.type
_entity.pdbx_description
1 polymer ?
#
loop_
_entity_poly.entity_id
_entity_poly.type
_entity_poly.pdbx_seq_one_letter_code
_entity_poly.pdbx_strand_id
1 'polypeptide(L)'
;MVVDAGQDVVDSLGKKDLNLDGNVINLAIVGSSRFYDFEIFENLIEDWVAVNGYPDLIIVGGASGVDYMAERWSDNNSIPIAVFTEEWGDPNRTLKDRGRPEAANTLTKKILTASTDILAIPSKTSKWTRIVIDLARDEKIPITIHEID
;
A
#
# COMPACT_ATOMS: atom_id res chain seq x y z
N MET A 1 17.09 -1.00 17.19
CA MET A 1 16.04 -0.42 16.34
C MET A 1 15.97 -1.30 15.11
N VAL A 2 14.85 -1.98 14.89
CA VAL A 2 14.62 -2.66 13.61
C VAL A 2 14.15 -1.58 12.66
N VAL A 3 15.04 -1.14 11.78
CA VAL A 3 14.70 -0.29 10.64
C VAL A 3 13.91 -1.16 9.67
N ASP A 4 12.67 -0.74 9.41
CA ASP A 4 11.79 -1.36 8.44
C ASP A 4 12.24 -0.88 7.06
N ALA A 5 12.55 -1.80 6.13
CA ALA A 5 13.10 -1.45 4.82
C ALA A 5 12.18 -0.47 4.06
N GLY A 6 10.86 -0.57 4.25
CA GLY A 6 9.91 0.38 3.68
C GLY A 6 10.04 1.79 4.27
N GLN A 7 10.32 1.90 5.58
CA GLN A 7 10.51 3.19 6.24
C GLN A 7 11.76 3.90 5.74
N ASP A 8 12.87 3.17 5.55
CA ASP A 8 14.11 3.75 5.03
C ASP A 8 13.92 4.30 3.60
N VAL A 9 13.12 3.61 2.77
CA VAL A 9 12.77 4.09 1.42
C VAL A 9 11.92 5.35 1.51
N VAL A 10 10.89 5.39 2.37
CA VAL A 10 10.05 6.59 2.55
C VAL A 10 10.86 7.77 3.08
N ASP A 11 11.76 7.55 4.02
CA ASP A 11 12.61 8.61 4.59
C ASP A 11 13.59 9.16 3.54
N SER A 12 14.06 8.30 2.64
CA SER A 12 14.99 8.66 1.56
C SER A 12 14.30 9.33 0.36
N LEU A 13 13.15 8.81 -0.07
CA LEU A 13 12.52 9.13 -1.36
C LEU A 13 11.16 9.81 -1.23
N GLY A 14 10.44 9.60 -0.13
CA GLY A 14 9.10 10.14 0.04
C GLY A 14 9.07 11.66 0.06
N LYS A 15 7.93 12.23 -0.37
CA LYS A 15 7.69 13.69 -0.41
C LYS A 15 8.64 14.45 -1.36
N LYS A 16 9.18 13.75 -2.36
CA LYS A 16 10.01 14.33 -3.41
C LYS A 16 9.31 14.11 -4.75
N ASP A 17 9.38 15.13 -5.59
CA ASP A 17 9.01 15.05 -7.00
C ASP A 17 10.18 14.36 -7.72
N LEU A 18 10.05 13.04 -7.94
CA LEU A 18 11.07 12.19 -8.53
C LEU A 18 10.94 12.15 -10.06
N ASN A 19 9.72 12.29 -10.57
CA ASN A 19 9.44 12.28 -12.00
C ASN A 19 9.56 13.68 -12.66
N LEU A 20 9.73 14.74 -11.86
CA LEU A 20 9.88 16.16 -12.25
C LEU A 20 8.63 16.76 -12.92
N ASP A 21 7.45 16.26 -12.59
CA ASP A 21 6.17 16.73 -13.15
C ASP A 21 5.53 17.88 -12.36
N GLY A 22 6.12 18.25 -11.21
CA GLY A 22 5.65 19.32 -10.34
C GLY A 22 4.63 18.88 -9.28
N ASN A 23 4.22 17.61 -9.28
CA ASN A 23 3.41 16.98 -8.24
C ASN A 23 4.27 16.05 -7.40
N VAL A 24 3.78 15.72 -6.20
CA VAL A 24 4.45 14.78 -5.31
C VAL A 24 3.43 13.74 -4.89
N ILE A 25 3.58 12.54 -5.43
CA ILE A 25 2.61 11.45 -5.30
C ILE A 25 3.29 10.24 -4.66
N ASN A 26 3.02 10.05 -3.37
CA ASN A 26 3.29 8.80 -2.67
C ASN A 26 2.01 7.97 -2.68
N LEU A 27 1.88 7.04 -3.64
CA LEU A 27 0.68 6.23 -3.83
C LEU A 27 0.75 4.94 -3.01
N ALA A 28 -0.12 4.80 -2.01
CA ALA A 28 -0.35 3.52 -1.38
C ALA A 28 -1.32 2.67 -2.18
N ILE A 29 -0.94 1.42 -2.42
CA ILE A 29 -1.79 0.43 -3.08
C ILE A 29 -2.09 -0.66 -2.06
N VAL A 30 -3.37 -0.83 -1.74
CA VAL A 30 -3.83 -1.80 -0.73
C VAL A 30 -4.97 -2.64 -1.28
N GLY A 31 -5.02 -3.93 -0.95
CA GLY A 31 -6.10 -4.75 -1.49
C GLY A 31 -6.16 -6.18 -1.04
N SER A 32 -6.93 -6.98 -1.77
CA SER A 32 -7.10 -8.40 -1.49
C SER A 32 -5.79 -9.17 -1.63
N SER A 33 -5.46 -9.98 -0.62
CA SER A 33 -4.33 -10.90 -0.69
C SER A 33 -4.55 -12.11 -1.59
N ARG A 34 -5.72 -12.20 -2.22
CA ARG A 34 -6.14 -13.32 -3.08
C ARG A 34 -6.34 -12.92 -4.54
N PHE A 35 -6.07 -11.67 -4.89
CA PHE A 35 -6.26 -11.16 -6.24
C PHE A 35 -4.97 -11.23 -7.04
N TYR A 36 -5.00 -11.94 -8.16
CA TYR A 36 -3.82 -12.20 -9.00
C TYR A 36 -4.05 -11.96 -10.49
N ASP A 37 -5.11 -11.24 -10.85
CA ASP A 37 -5.35 -10.87 -12.23
C ASP A 37 -4.58 -9.58 -12.56
N PHE A 38 -3.41 -9.74 -13.18
CA PHE A 38 -2.54 -8.62 -13.50
C PHE A 38 -3.11 -7.71 -14.59
N GLU A 39 -3.87 -8.25 -15.54
CA GLU A 39 -4.49 -7.43 -16.60
C GLU A 39 -5.53 -6.49 -15.99
N ILE A 40 -6.38 -7.01 -15.08
CA ILE A 40 -7.32 -6.16 -14.34
C ILE A 40 -6.55 -5.16 -13.47
N PHE A 41 -5.52 -5.59 -12.75
CA PHE A 41 -4.71 -4.70 -11.92
C PHE A 41 -4.10 -3.54 -12.74
N GLU A 42 -3.46 -3.86 -13.86
CA GLU A 42 -2.80 -2.91 -14.75
C GLU A 42 -3.81 -1.87 -15.27
N ASN A 43 -4.98 -2.31 -15.74
CA ASN A 43 -6.03 -1.39 -16.17
C ASN A 43 -6.47 -0.44 -15.04
N LEU A 44 -6.64 -0.95 -13.81
CA LEU A 44 -7.04 -0.11 -12.68
C LEU A 44 -6.02 0.96 -12.32
N ILE A 45 -4.72 0.62 -12.34
CA ILE A 45 -3.68 1.59 -12.03
C ILE A 45 -3.43 2.56 -13.18
N GLU A 46 -3.51 2.12 -14.45
CA GLU A 46 -3.40 3.02 -15.61
C GLU A 46 -4.57 4.00 -15.67
N ASP A 47 -5.79 3.57 -15.36
CA ASP A 47 -6.96 4.45 -15.23
C ASP A 47 -6.74 5.50 -14.11
N TRP A 48 -6.13 5.09 -13.00
CA TRP A 48 -5.79 6.01 -11.91
C TRP A 48 -4.71 7.00 -12.32
N VAL A 49 -3.64 6.54 -12.99
CA VAL A 49 -2.54 7.37 -13.50
C VAL A 49 -3.03 8.37 -14.54
N ALA A 50 -3.97 7.98 -15.41
CA ALA A 50 -4.54 8.89 -16.41
C ALA A 50 -5.25 10.11 -15.79
N VAL A 51 -5.73 9.99 -14.55
CA VAL A 51 -6.42 11.06 -13.82
C VAL A 51 -5.46 11.87 -12.94
N ASN A 52 -4.50 11.20 -12.28
CA ASN A 52 -3.71 11.81 -11.20
C ASN A 52 -2.23 12.05 -11.57
N GLY A 53 -1.74 11.46 -12.65
CA GLY A 53 -0.32 11.41 -12.98
C GLY A 53 0.37 10.14 -12.47
N TYR A 54 1.62 9.95 -12.88
CA TYR A 54 2.42 8.81 -12.41
C TYR A 54 2.88 9.05 -10.97
N PRO A 55 2.85 8.02 -10.09
CA PRO A 55 3.35 8.17 -8.74
C PRO A 55 4.87 8.29 -8.71
N ASP A 56 5.39 9.09 -7.78
CA ASP A 56 6.82 9.16 -7.48
C ASP A 56 7.27 7.94 -6.68
N LEU A 57 6.41 7.46 -5.78
CA LEU A 57 6.71 6.35 -4.88
C LEU A 57 5.47 5.49 -4.69
N ILE A 58 5.60 4.18 -4.90
CA ILE A 58 4.59 3.20 -4.49
C ILE A 58 4.84 2.76 -3.06
N ILE A 59 3.76 2.59 -2.28
CA ILE A 59 3.79 2.08 -0.91
C ILE A 59 2.88 0.85 -0.80
N VAL A 60 3.41 -0.26 -0.27
CA VAL A 60 2.66 -1.51 -0.05
C VAL A 60 2.98 -2.15 1.30
N GLY A 61 2.15 -3.11 1.74
CA GLY A 61 2.36 -3.88 2.97
C GLY A 61 3.18 -5.16 2.80
N GLY A 62 3.67 -5.45 1.60
CA GLY A 62 4.46 -6.65 1.29
C GLY A 62 3.71 -7.97 1.48
N ALA A 63 2.39 -7.93 1.41
CA ALA A 63 1.57 -9.12 1.41
C ALA A 63 1.56 -9.78 0.02
N SER A 64 0.75 -10.83 -0.12
CA SER A 64 0.49 -11.43 -1.42
C SER A 64 -0.70 -10.75 -2.11
N GLY A 65 -1.04 -11.13 -3.34
CA GLY A 65 -2.18 -10.58 -4.08
C GLY A 65 -1.91 -9.18 -4.63
N VAL A 66 -2.73 -8.20 -4.26
CA VAL A 66 -2.63 -6.80 -4.76
C VAL A 66 -1.24 -6.20 -4.55
N ASP A 67 -0.63 -6.38 -3.37
CA ASP A 67 0.71 -5.87 -3.07
C ASP A 67 1.76 -6.45 -4.05
N TYR A 68 1.68 -7.74 -4.36
CA TYR A 68 2.55 -8.38 -5.34
C TYR A 68 2.33 -7.84 -6.76
N MET A 69 1.09 -7.49 -7.12
CA MET A 69 0.81 -6.87 -8.42
C MET A 69 1.35 -5.44 -8.51
N ALA A 70 1.26 -4.70 -7.41
CA ALA A 70 1.86 -3.37 -7.28
C ALA A 70 3.39 -3.43 -7.40
N GLU A 71 4.05 -4.39 -6.73
CA GLU A 71 5.50 -4.62 -6.88
C GLU A 71 5.87 -4.89 -8.34
N ARG A 72 5.13 -5.77 -9.02
CA ARG A 72 5.36 -6.08 -10.43
C ARG A 72 5.18 -4.87 -11.34
N TRP A 73 4.12 -4.09 -11.15
CA TRP A 73 3.88 -2.90 -11.97
C TRP A 73 4.92 -1.81 -11.69
N SER A 74 5.36 -1.66 -10.44
CA SER A 74 6.42 -0.72 -10.06
C SER A 74 7.73 -1.04 -10.78
N ASP A 75 8.13 -2.31 -10.81
CA ASP A 75 9.32 -2.78 -11.52
C ASP A 75 9.22 -2.51 -13.03
N ASN A 76 8.08 -2.86 -13.65
CA ASN A 76 7.82 -2.62 -15.07
C ASN A 76 7.91 -1.13 -15.47
N ASN A 77 7.52 -0.23 -14.57
CA ASN A 77 7.49 1.22 -14.82
C ASN A 77 8.69 1.96 -14.23
N SER A 78 9.66 1.25 -13.64
CA SER A 78 10.83 1.84 -12.96
C SER A 78 10.46 2.86 -11.88
N ILE A 79 9.34 2.63 -11.20
CA ILE A 79 8.88 3.47 -10.09
C ILE A 79 9.44 2.91 -8.79
N PRO A 80 10.05 3.72 -7.92
CA PRO A 80 10.49 3.30 -6.59
C PRO A 80 9.33 2.74 -5.76
N ILE A 81 9.63 1.74 -4.93
CA ILE A 81 8.64 1.10 -4.04
C ILE A 81 9.16 0.97 -2.60
N ALA A 82 8.31 1.34 -1.65
CA ALA A 82 8.48 1.11 -0.23
C ALA A 82 7.57 -0.04 0.23
N VAL A 83 8.19 -1.12 0.71
CA VAL A 83 7.48 -2.31 1.19
C VAL A 83 7.55 -2.35 2.71
N PHE A 84 6.44 -2.05 3.38
CA PHE A 84 6.32 -2.17 4.84
C PHE A 84 5.95 -3.60 5.22
N THR A 85 6.94 -4.49 5.27
CA THR A 85 6.71 -5.85 5.80
C THR A 85 6.68 -5.79 7.32
N GLU A 86 5.52 -5.95 7.94
CA GLU A 86 5.55 -6.46 9.33
C GLU A 86 6.08 -7.89 9.27
N GLU A 87 7.24 -8.13 9.88
CA GLU A 87 7.72 -9.48 10.12
C GLU A 87 6.67 -10.24 10.93
N TRP A 88 5.89 -11.09 10.27
CA TRP A 88 5.10 -12.14 10.92
C TRP A 88 6.00 -13.23 11.55
N GLY A 89 7.25 -12.89 11.89
CA GLY A 89 8.35 -13.78 12.22
C GLY A 89 8.78 -13.75 13.68
N ASP A 90 7.85 -13.78 14.64
CA ASP A 90 8.21 -14.18 16.00
C ASP A 90 8.08 -15.71 16.16
N PRO A 91 9.20 -16.47 16.17
CA PRO A 91 9.18 -17.92 16.41
C PRO A 91 8.74 -18.32 17.83
N ASN A 92 8.59 -17.37 18.77
CA ASN A 92 8.08 -17.63 20.13
C ASN A 92 6.55 -17.45 20.28
N ARG A 93 5.83 -17.21 19.19
CA ARG A 93 4.38 -16.95 19.25
C ARG A 93 3.58 -18.24 19.50
N THR A 94 3.43 -18.58 20.78
CA THR A 94 2.51 -19.64 21.22
C THR A 94 1.06 -19.30 20.86
N LEU A 95 0.27 -20.35 20.55
CA LEU A 95 -1.16 -20.39 20.20
C LEU A 95 -2.12 -19.85 21.29
N LYS A 96 -1.76 -18.77 22.00
CA LYS A 96 -2.69 -18.01 22.83
C LYS A 96 -3.04 -16.71 22.14
N ASP A 97 -4.27 -16.69 21.66
CA ASP A 97 -5.01 -15.52 21.20
C ASP A 97 -5.11 -14.50 22.35
N ARG A 98 -4.05 -13.70 22.53
CA ARG A 98 -4.13 -12.44 23.26
C ARG A 98 -4.42 -11.39 22.21
N GLY A 99 -5.51 -10.65 22.43
CA GLY A 99 -6.16 -9.77 21.47
C GLY A 99 -5.20 -9.11 20.47
N ARG A 100 -5.66 -9.05 19.22
CA ARG A 100 -4.99 -8.45 18.06
C ARG A 100 -5.21 -6.91 17.85
N PRO A 101 -5.45 -6.02 18.83
CA PRO A 101 -5.82 -4.64 18.47
C PRO A 101 -4.63 -3.68 18.23
N GLU A 102 -3.38 -3.98 18.60
CA GLU A 102 -2.30 -2.97 18.51
C GLU A 102 -1.36 -3.10 17.31
N ALA A 103 -0.90 -4.30 16.94
CA ALA A 103 0.08 -4.46 15.85
C ALA A 103 -0.49 -4.08 14.47
N ALA A 104 -1.73 -4.44 14.17
CA ALA A 104 -2.27 -4.13 12.85
C ALA A 104 -2.61 -2.65 12.62
N ASN A 105 -2.65 -1.85 13.70
CA ASN A 105 -2.74 -0.39 13.61
C ASN A 105 -1.38 0.23 13.25
N THR A 106 -0.23 -0.42 13.53
CA THR A 106 1.08 0.17 13.23
C THR A 106 1.39 0.15 11.75
N LEU A 107 1.22 -0.99 11.05
CA LEU A 107 1.38 -1.05 9.60
C LEU A 107 0.43 -0.09 8.88
N THR A 108 -0.86 -0.12 9.25
CA THR A 108 -1.87 0.75 8.64
C THR A 108 -1.49 2.23 8.80
N LYS A 109 -1.08 2.65 10.01
CA LYS A 109 -0.65 4.03 10.25
C LYS A 109 0.62 4.40 9.48
N LYS A 110 1.59 3.49 9.37
CA LYS A 110 2.81 3.71 8.56
C LYS A 110 2.46 3.98 7.11
N ILE A 111 1.60 3.14 6.51
CA ILE A 111 1.11 3.32 5.15
C ILE A 111 0.41 4.69 5.01
N LEU A 112 -0.59 4.99 5.85
CA LEU A 112 -1.33 6.26 5.77
C LEU A 112 -0.41 7.48 5.93
N THR A 113 0.48 7.47 6.93
CA THR A 113 1.41 8.58 7.20
C THR A 113 2.38 8.82 6.04
N ALA A 114 2.76 7.76 5.33
CA ALA A 114 3.68 7.84 4.21
C ALA A 114 3.01 8.23 2.89
N SER A 115 1.67 8.15 2.80
CA SER A 115 0.94 8.29 1.54
C SER A 115 0.36 9.68 1.34
N THR A 116 0.31 10.13 0.08
CA THR A 116 -0.49 11.28 -0.34
C THR A 116 -1.82 10.83 -0.93
N ASP A 117 -1.84 9.65 -1.56
CA ASP A 117 -2.97 9.11 -2.29
C ASP A 117 -3.08 7.60 -2.06
N ILE A 118 -4.30 7.07 -2.17
CA ILE A 118 -4.55 5.64 -1.96
C ILE A 118 -5.38 5.06 -3.10
N LEU A 119 -4.90 3.95 -3.67
CA LEU A 119 -5.65 3.05 -4.53
C LEU A 119 -6.01 1.79 -3.75
N ALA A 120 -7.29 1.63 -3.42
CA ALA A 120 -7.80 0.50 -2.67
C ALA A 120 -8.55 -0.48 -3.56
N ILE A 121 -8.13 -1.75 -3.56
CA ILE A 121 -8.71 -2.84 -4.36
C ILE A 121 -9.26 -3.95 -3.43
N PRO A 122 -10.33 -3.68 -2.67
CA PRO A 122 -10.90 -4.65 -1.73
C PRO A 122 -11.67 -5.77 -2.44
N SER A 123 -11.64 -6.96 -1.83
CA SER A 123 -12.63 -8.01 -2.06
C SER A 123 -13.66 -8.04 -0.93
N LYS A 124 -14.70 -8.87 -1.07
CA LYS A 124 -15.65 -9.18 0.00
C LYS A 124 -14.99 -9.62 1.31
N THR A 125 -13.80 -10.23 1.23
CA THR A 125 -13.08 -10.76 2.40
C THR A 125 -11.97 -9.86 2.93
N SER A 126 -11.73 -8.70 2.31
CA SER A 126 -10.62 -7.79 2.62
C SER A 126 -10.86 -6.97 3.89
N LYS A 127 -10.67 -7.57 5.07
CA LYS A 127 -10.84 -6.88 6.36
C LYS A 127 -9.89 -5.69 6.55
N TRP A 128 -8.60 -5.89 6.28
CA TRP A 128 -7.58 -4.84 6.48
C TRP A 128 -7.70 -3.70 5.49
N THR A 129 -7.91 -4.01 4.21
CA THR A 129 -8.15 -2.98 3.18
C THR A 129 -9.33 -2.07 3.55
N ARG A 130 -10.41 -2.62 4.14
CA ARG A 130 -11.56 -1.83 4.59
C ARG A 130 -11.21 -0.90 5.75
N ILE A 131 -10.38 -1.35 6.69
CA ILE A 131 -9.87 -0.50 7.77
C ILE A 131 -9.02 0.64 7.21
N VAL A 132 -8.16 0.38 6.21
CA VAL A 132 -7.38 1.43 5.52
C VAL A 132 -8.32 2.44 4.85
N ILE A 133 -9.37 1.98 4.17
CA ILE A 133 -10.37 2.85 3.53
C ILE A 133 -11.04 3.78 4.54
N ASP A 134 -11.48 3.24 5.68
CA ASP A 134 -12.17 4.03 6.70
C ASP A 134 -11.24 5.08 7.32
N LEU A 135 -10.01 4.68 7.69
CA LEU A 135 -9.02 5.60 8.26
C LEU A 135 -8.57 6.68 7.26
N ALA A 136 -8.38 6.33 5.99
CA ALA A 136 -8.04 7.29 4.95
C ALA A 136 -9.12 8.37 4.79
N ARG A 137 -10.41 7.99 4.87
CA ARG A 137 -11.53 8.92 4.85
C ARG A 137 -11.53 9.83 6.07
N ASP A 138 -11.29 9.29 7.25
CA ASP A 138 -11.21 10.05 8.49
C ASP A 138 -10.06 11.07 8.47
N GLU A 139 -8.91 10.68 7.90
CA GLU A 139 -7.72 11.53 7.73
C GLU A 139 -7.77 12.44 6.49
N LYS A 140 -8.82 12.32 5.66
CA LYS A 140 -9.03 13.07 4.41
C LYS A 140 -7.90 12.87 3.39
N ILE A 141 -7.31 11.68 3.36
CA ILE A 141 -6.38 11.28 2.32
C ILE A 141 -7.20 10.92 1.07
N PRO A 142 -6.90 11.50 -0.11
CA PRO A 142 -7.49 11.10 -1.38
C PRO A 142 -7.46 9.58 -1.56
N ILE A 143 -8.62 8.98 -1.83
CA ILE A 143 -8.75 7.53 -1.99
C ILE A 143 -9.66 7.16 -3.16
N THR A 144 -9.17 6.28 -4.02
CA THR A 144 -9.92 5.64 -5.09
C THR A 144 -10.17 4.17 -4.72
N ILE A 145 -11.39 3.69 -4.88
CA ILE A 145 -11.81 2.35 -4.43
C ILE A 145 -12.37 1.55 -5.60
N HIS A 146 -11.80 0.38 -5.85
CA HIS A 146 -12.27 -0.58 -6.86
C HIS A 146 -12.58 -1.94 -6.21
N GLU A 147 -13.87 -2.24 -6.03
CA GLU A 147 -14.30 -3.53 -5.50
C GLU A 147 -14.08 -4.62 -6.55
N ILE A 148 -13.46 -5.72 -6.12
CA ILE A 148 -13.26 -6.94 -6.90
C ILE A 148 -14.05 -8.09 -6.29
N ASP A 149 -14.54 -8.98 -7.14
CA ASP A 149 -15.55 -9.98 -6.75
C ASP A 149 -15.05 -11.13 -5.86
#